data_AF-A0A4U3AXI5-F1
#
_entry.id   AF-A0A4U3AXI5-F1
#
_cell.length_a   1.000
_cell.length_b   1.000
_cell.length_c   1.000
_cell.angle_alpha   90.00
_cell.angle_beta   90.00
_cell.angle_gamma   90.00
#
_symmetry.space_group_name_H-M   'P 1'
#
loop_
_entity.id
_entity.type
_entity.pdbx_description
1 polymer ?
#
loop_
_entity_poly.entity_id
_entity_poly.type
_entity_poly.pdbx_seq_one_letter_code
_entity_poly.pdbx_strand_id
1 'polypeptide(L)' 'MDSYKQYIKEALPNLSIHSYRQNEEGWDNVAVIVNEELLFRFPRKQEYAMRIPLEKELCIILSH' A
#
# COMPACT_ATOMS: atom_id res chain seq x y z
N MET A 1 -10.20 -2.07 14.43
CA MET A 1 -8.80 -2.31 14.81
C MET A 1 -7.99 -2.33 13.52
N ASP A 2 -6.96 -1.51 13.43
CA ASP A 2 -6.26 -1.10 12.20
C ASP A 2 -5.57 -2.26 11.47
N SER A 3 -6.32 -3.03 10.68
CA SER A 3 -5.85 -4.24 10.00
C SER A 3 -4.65 -3.94 9.09
N TYR A 4 -4.69 -2.84 8.33
CA TYR A 4 -3.62 -2.49 7.40
C TYR A 4 -2.32 -2.10 8.08
N LYS A 5 -2.37 -1.34 9.17
CA LYS A 5 -1.18 -0.98 9.95
C LYS A 5 -0.49 -2.22 10.51
N GLN A 6 -1.26 -3.20 10.97
CA GLN A 6 -0.73 -4.46 11.47
C GLN A 6 -0.07 -5.28 10.35
N TYR A 7 -0.72 -5.42 9.19
CA TYR A 7 -0.12 -6.10 8.04
C TYR A 7 1.22 -5.48 7.62
N ILE A 8 1.31 -4.14 7.61
CA ILE A 8 2.56 -3.45 7.29
C ILE A 8 3.65 -3.79 8.30
N LYS A 9 3.35 -3.79 9.61
CA LYS A 9 4.33 -4.13 10.65
C LYS A 9 4.78 -5.59 10.58
N GLU A 10 3.88 -6.51 10.28
CA GLU A 10 4.21 -7.93 10.17
C GLU A 10 5.07 -8.22 8.94
N ALA A 11 4.75 -7.59 7.79
CA ALA A 11 5.51 -7.75 6.56
C ALA A 11 6.84 -6.99 6.58
N LEU A 12 6.91 -5.85 7.28
CA LEU A 12 8.06 -4.94 7.35
C LEU A 12 8.38 -4.60 8.81
N PRO A 13 8.91 -5.55 9.61
CA PRO A 13 9.13 -5.36 11.04
C PRO A 13 10.13 -4.25 11.38
N ASN A 14 11.01 -3.91 10.45
CA ASN A 14 12.02 -2.86 10.62
C ASN A 14 11.52 -1.47 10.21
N LEU A 15 10.30 -1.35 9.67
CA LEU A 15 9.73 -0.06 9.31
C LEU A 15 9.21 0.65 10.56
N SER A 16 9.89 1.71 10.98
CA SER A 16 9.37 2.60 12.03
C SER A 16 8.22 3.46 11.48
N ILE A 17 7.05 3.40 12.13
CA ILE A 17 5.85 4.13 11.72
C ILE A 17 5.65 5.32 12.68
N HIS A 18 5.94 6.53 12.20
CA HIS A 18 5.79 7.79 12.92
C HIS A 18 4.49 8.53 12.58
N SER A 19 3.98 8.36 11.35
CA SER A 19 2.67 8.87 10.93
C SER A 19 1.92 7.82 10.11
N TYR A 20 0.58 7.88 10.15
CA TYR A 20 -0.30 6.95 9.45
C TYR A 20 -1.56 7.70 9.02
N ARG A 21 -1.85 7.68 7.72
CA ARG A 21 -3.09 8.19 7.13
C ARG A 21 -3.70 7.14 6.23
N GLN A 22 -4.99 6.88 6.39
CA GLN A 22 -5.74 6.00 5.52
C GLN A 22 -6.65 6.84 4.63
N ASN A 23 -6.58 6.64 3.33
CA ASN A 23 -7.48 7.20 2.36
C ASN A 23 -8.30 6.06 1.73
N GLU A 24 -9.61 6.09 1.99
CA GLU A 24 -10.58 5.10 1.54
C GLU A 24 -11.37 5.52 0.29
N GLU A 25 -11.16 6.72 -0.22
CA GLU A 25 -11.93 7.30 -1.34
C GLU A 25 -11.68 6.57 -2.68
N GLY A 26 -10.67 5.70 -2.75
CA GLY A 26 -10.38 4.87 -3.91
C GLY A 26 -11.42 3.76 -4.13
N TRP A 27 -11.88 3.65 -5.39
CA TRP A 27 -12.82 2.61 -5.83
C TRP A 27 -12.19 1.20 -5.80
N ASP A 28 -10.91 1.11 -6.11
CA ASP A 28 -10.22 -0.17 -6.34
C ASP A 28 -9.31 -0.58 -5.16
N ASN A 29 -8.69 0.41 -4.51
CA ASN A 29 -7.69 0.21 -3.46
C ASN A 29 -7.95 1.12 -2.27
N VAL A 30 -7.67 0.61 -1.07
CA VAL A 30 -7.41 1.44 0.10
C VAL A 30 -5.97 1.91 0.04
N ALA A 31 -5.77 3.23 0.13
CA ALA A 31 -4.45 3.84 0.17
C ALA A 31 -4.06 4.11 1.63
N VAL A 32 -2.91 3.62 2.04
CA VAL A 32 -2.34 3.87 3.36
C VAL A 32 -1.03 4.60 3.18
N ILE A 33 -0.96 5.82 3.70
CA ILE A 33 0.22 6.68 3.67
C ILE A 33 0.91 6.59 5.02
N VAL A 34 2.14 6.09 5.03
CA VAL A 34 2.99 5.93 6.21
C VAL A 34 4.14 6.91 6.16
N ASN A 35 4.45 7.56 7.28
CA ASN A 35 5.53 8.53 7.43
C ASN A 35 5.46 9.70 6.44
N GLU A 36 4.25 9.99 5.91
CA GLU A 36 4.01 10.99 4.85
C GLU A 36 4.77 10.77 3.53
N GLU A 37 5.54 9.67 3.42
CA GLU A 37 6.45 9.39 2.30
C GLU A 37 6.10 8.09 1.58
N LEU A 38 5.59 7.08 2.31
CA LEU A 38 5.37 5.74 1.79
C LEU A 38 3.88 5.51 1.50
N LEU A 39 3.56 5.12 0.27
CA LEU A 39 2.20 4.74 -0.13
C LEU A 39 2.08 3.21 -0.24
N PHE A 40 1.27 2.63 0.64
CA PHE A 40 0.84 1.24 0.56
C PHE A 40 -0.56 1.17 -0.03
N ARG A 41 -0.75 0.34 -1.07
CA ARG A 41 -2.05 0.11 -1.71
C ARG A 41 -2.55 -1.27 -1.35
N PHE A 42 -3.75 -1.34 -0.79
CA PHE A 42 -4.43 -2.59 -0.45
C PHE A 42 -5.65 -2.77 -1.36
N PRO A 43 -5.67 -3.77 -2.25
CA PRO A 43 -6.79 -3.99 -3.16
C PRO A 43 -8.04 -4.42 -2.38
N ARG A 44 -9.18 -3.79 -2.70
CA ARG A 44 -10.47 -4.12 -2.07
C ARG A 44 -11.03 -5.47 -2.53
N LYS A 45 -10.58 -5.96 -3.69
CA LYS A 45 -11.01 -7.22 -4.31
C LYS A 45 -9.84 -7.94 -4.98
N GLN A 46 -9.94 -9.26 -5.08
CA GLN A 46 -8.94 -10.09 -5.75
C GLN A 46 -8.75 -9.72 -7.23
N GLU A 47 -9.82 -9.30 -7.91
CA GLU A 47 -9.76 -8.84 -9.31
C GLU A 47 -8.81 -7.65 -9.53
N TYR A 48 -8.70 -6.76 -8.55
CA TYR A 48 -7.77 -5.64 -8.58
C TYR A 48 -6.37 -6.02 -8.14
N ALA A 49 -6.23 -6.99 -7.22
CA ALA A 49 -4.94 -7.52 -6.81
C ALA A 49 -4.14 -8.11 -7.99
N MET A 50 -4.84 -8.69 -8.98
CA MET A 50 -4.20 -9.21 -10.19
C MET A 50 -3.50 -8.15 -11.06
N ARG A 51 -3.85 -6.86 -10.90
CA ARG A 51 -3.24 -5.75 -11.65
C ARG A 51 -1.93 -5.25 -11.03
N ILE A 52 -1.77 -5.45 -9.71
CA ILE A 52 -0.63 -4.94 -8.94
C ILE A 52 0.73 -5.44 -9.47
N PRO A 53 0.91 -6.72 -9.86
CA PRO A 53 2.17 -7.17 -10.46
C PRO A 53 2.56 -6.39 -11.73
N LEU A 54 1.60 -6.16 -12.62
CA LEU A 54 1.83 -5.41 -13.86
C LEU A 54 2.14 -3.93 -13.59
N GLU A 55 1.43 -3.30 -12.65
CA GLU A 55 1.74 -1.93 -12.21
C GLU A 55 3.16 -1.82 -11.61
N LYS A 56 3.57 -2.83 -10.84
CA LYS A 56 4.92 -2.90 -10.25
C LYS A 56 5.99 -2.97 -11.33
N GLU A 57 5.80 -3.79 -12.36
CA GLU A 57 6.72 -3.88 -13.49
C GLU A 57 6.88 -2.53 -14.20
N LEU A 58 5.77 -1.86 -14.50
CA LEU A 58 5.80 -0.53 -15.12
C LEU A 58 6.53 0.50 -14.24
N CYS A 59 6.27 0.48 -12.92
CA CYS A 59 6.93 1.37 -11.97
C CYS A 59 8.45 1.22 -11.99
N ILE A 60 8.95 -0.03 -12.03
CA ILE A 60 10.40 -0.30 -12.14
C ILE A 60 10.97 0.30 -13.43
N ILE A 61 10.30 0.09 -14.56
CA ILE A 61 10.74 0.62 -15.87
C ILE A 61 10.82 2.15 -15.87
N LEU A 62 9.86 2.82 -15.23
CA LEU A 62 9.77 4.28 -15.18
C LEU A 62 10.68 4.93 -14.12
N SER A 63 11.28 4.15 -13.23
CA SER A 63 12.11 4.64 -12.12
C SER A 63 13.58 4.90 -12.48
N HIS A 64 13.92 4.87 -13.77
CA HIS A 64 15.26 5.12 -14.32
C HIS A 64 15.49 6.59 -14.69
#